data_AF-A0A1V4JJ00-F1
#
_entry.id   AF-A0A1V4JJ00-F1
#
_cell.length_a   1.000
_cell.length_b   1.000
_cell.length_c   1.000
_cell.angle_alpha   90.00
_cell.angle_beta   90.00
_cell.angle_gamma   90.00
#
_symmetry.space_group_name_H-M   'P 1'
#
loop_
_entity.id
_entity.type
_entity.pdbx_description
1 polymer ?
#
loop_
_entity_poly.entity_id
_entity_poly.type
_entity_poly.pdbx_seq_one_letter_code
_entity_poly.pdbx_strand_id
1 'polypeptide(L)'
;MKKRDLSKHDKKQICQTLLEDLIQDPDKFQFGRTKIFFRAGQVAYLEKLRADKFRAATIMIQKTVRGWLQRLKYKRLRRAAVVIQRYARGHRARRLAEHLRRTRAAVVFQKQFRMLRVLRAFRSVRNATVTIQAFARGMFVRRIYRRILTEHKATILQKYARGWLARTRFRRVRGATIVLQCYYRRMKARQELKALKIEARSAQHLKKLNIGMENKVVQLQRKIDEQVGLALGQVGVLLLLRLSSVALSGKDLIS
;
A
#
# COMPACT_ATOMS: atom_id res chain seq x y z
N MET A 1 51.62 18.28 113.20
CA MET A 1 52.70 19.29 113.05
C MET A 1 53.17 19.30 111.60
N LYS A 2 53.34 20.49 111.01
CA LYS A 2 53.73 20.68 109.60
C LYS A 2 55.19 20.21 109.38
N LYS A 3 55.39 19.14 108.62
CA LYS A 3 56.71 18.55 108.23
C LYS A 3 57.50 19.43 107.22
N ARG A 4 57.47 20.75 107.34
CA ARG A 4 58.14 21.67 106.39
C ARG A 4 59.25 22.55 106.97
N ASP A 5 59.37 22.64 108.29
CA ASP A 5 60.38 23.49 108.96
C ASP A 5 61.36 22.68 109.83
N LEU A 6 61.83 21.54 109.33
CA LEU A 6 63.06 20.94 109.87
C LEU A 6 64.23 21.76 109.31
N SER A 7 64.80 22.61 110.16
CA SER A 7 66.00 23.40 109.88
C SER A 7 67.07 22.52 109.20
N LYS A 8 67.41 22.84 107.95
CA LYS A 8 68.41 22.11 107.13
C LYS A 8 69.79 21.96 107.79
N HIS A 9 70.03 22.65 108.90
CA HIS A 9 71.32 22.69 109.58
C HIS A 9 71.45 21.69 110.75
N ASP A 10 70.36 21.14 111.29
CA ASP A 10 70.44 20.17 112.39
C ASP A 10 70.22 18.73 111.90
N LYS A 11 71.33 18.09 111.50
CA LYS A 11 71.35 16.69 111.07
C LYS A 11 70.89 15.73 112.18
N LYS A 12 71.08 16.08 113.45
CA LYS A 12 70.71 15.23 114.59
C LYS A 12 69.20 15.20 114.76
N GLN A 13 68.56 16.38 114.72
CA GLN A 13 67.10 16.51 114.79
C GLN A 13 66.39 15.76 113.65
N ILE A 14 66.93 15.83 112.43
CA ILE A 14 66.39 15.12 111.25
C ILE A 14 66.44 13.60 111.45
N CYS A 15 67.57 13.08 111.92
CA CYS A 15 67.71 11.64 112.21
C CYS A 15 66.77 11.19 113.32
N GLN A 16 66.53 12.02 114.34
CA GLN A 16 65.63 11.72 115.43
C GLN A 16 64.18 11.58 114.94
N THR A 17 63.67 12.57 114.20
CA THR A 17 62.31 12.51 113.64
C THR A 17 62.12 11.36 112.65
N LEU A 18 63.14 11.04 111.84
CA LEU A 18 63.09 9.91 110.91
C LEU A 18 63.07 8.56 111.63
N LEU A 19 63.87 8.37 112.69
CA LEU A 19 63.87 7.12 113.45
C LEU A 19 62.55 6.92 114.20
N GLU A 20 62.00 7.97 114.81
CA GLU A 20 60.71 7.92 115.51
C GLU A 20 59.55 7.57 114.55
N ASP A 21 59.61 8.00 113.28
CA ASP A 21 58.63 7.62 112.24
C ASP A 21 58.81 6.17 111.74
N LEU A 22 60.03 5.62 111.77
CA LEU A 22 60.36 4.31 111.18
C LEU A 22 60.36 3.16 112.21
N ILE A 23 60.66 3.45 113.47
CA ILE A 23 60.76 2.51 114.60
C ILE A 23 59.89 3.06 115.74
N GLN A 24 58.71 2.46 115.94
CA GLN A 24 57.73 2.93 116.93
C GLN A 24 58.12 2.62 118.39
N ASP A 25 59.02 1.66 118.61
CA ASP A 25 59.45 1.25 119.94
C ASP A 25 60.74 2.00 120.37
N PRO A 26 60.66 2.90 121.37
CA PRO A 26 61.79 3.71 121.80
C PRO A 26 62.89 2.93 122.53
N ASP A 27 62.67 1.67 122.96
CA ASP A 27 63.74 0.83 123.56
C ASP A 27 64.70 0.25 122.51
N LYS A 28 64.35 0.35 121.22
CA LYS A 28 65.15 -0.24 120.13
C LYS A 28 66.31 0.62 119.68
N PHE A 29 66.34 1.91 120.03
CA PHE A 29 67.41 2.84 119.68
C PHE A 29 67.64 3.90 120.77
N GLN A 30 68.86 4.42 120.89
CA GLN A 30 69.19 5.53 121.78
C GLN A 30 70.16 6.52 121.13
N PHE A 31 69.96 7.82 121.38
CA PHE A 31 70.83 8.89 120.90
C PHE A 31 71.92 9.22 121.92
N GLY A 32 73.19 8.97 121.56
CA GLY A 32 74.35 9.43 122.32
C GLY A 32 74.80 10.85 121.95
N ARG A 33 75.92 11.30 122.53
CA ARG A 33 76.54 12.61 122.20
C ARG A 33 76.96 12.69 120.72
N THR A 34 77.52 11.61 120.16
CA THR A 34 78.08 11.57 118.79
C THR A 34 77.58 10.41 117.93
N LYS A 35 76.88 9.41 118.49
CA LYS A 35 76.48 8.18 117.80
C LYS A 35 75.06 7.77 118.18
N ILE A 36 74.41 6.97 117.32
CA ILE A 36 73.12 6.33 117.58
C ILE A 36 73.38 4.85 117.90
N PHE A 37 72.86 4.38 119.02
CA PHE A 37 72.97 2.98 119.44
C PHE A 37 71.71 2.24 119.03
N PHE A 38 71.87 1.11 118.34
CA PHE A 38 70.78 0.26 117.89
C PHE A 38 70.85 -1.10 118.59
N ARG A 39 69.70 -1.66 118.93
CA ARG A 39 69.60 -3.08 119.28
C ARG A 39 69.93 -3.96 118.07
N ALA A 40 70.38 -5.19 118.33
CA ALA A 40 70.68 -6.15 117.28
C ALA A 40 69.47 -6.33 116.32
N GLY A 41 69.75 -6.41 115.02
CA GLY A 41 68.72 -6.57 113.97
C GLY A 41 68.05 -5.27 113.49
N GLN A 42 68.15 -4.15 114.22
CA GLN A 42 67.48 -2.90 113.81
C GLN A 42 68.11 -2.26 112.56
N VAL A 43 69.43 -2.32 112.41
CA VAL A 43 70.11 -1.84 111.19
C VAL A 43 69.69 -2.68 109.97
N ALA A 44 69.57 -4.00 110.13
CA ALA A 44 69.07 -4.89 109.07
C ALA A 44 67.61 -4.60 108.69
N TYR A 45 66.77 -4.25 109.68
CA TYR A 45 65.41 -3.80 109.43
C TYR A 45 65.35 -2.49 108.62
N LEU A 46 66.20 -1.52 108.94
CA LEU A 46 66.31 -0.26 108.18
C LEU A 46 66.78 -0.50 106.73
N GLU A 47 67.74 -1.41 106.51
CA GLU A 47 68.16 -1.82 105.16
C GLU A 47 67.05 -2.54 104.39
N LYS A 48 66.24 -3.39 105.06
CA LYS A 48 65.05 -4.00 104.46
C LYS A 48 64.03 -2.94 104.04
N LEU A 49 63.71 -1.97 104.90
CA LEU A 49 62.79 -0.88 104.56
C LEU A 49 63.29 -0.04 103.39
N ARG A 50 64.59 0.23 103.33
CA ARG A 50 65.23 0.90 102.18
C ARG A 50 65.02 0.09 100.89
N ALA A 51 65.27 -1.22 100.92
CA ALA A 51 65.05 -2.10 99.77
C ALA A 51 63.57 -2.16 99.35
N ASP A 52 62.64 -2.22 100.31
CA ASP A 52 61.20 -2.25 100.06
C ASP A 52 60.70 -0.93 99.44
N LYS A 53 61.24 0.22 99.87
CA LYS A 53 60.95 1.52 99.24
C LYS A 53 61.40 1.57 97.79
N PHE A 54 62.60 1.09 97.48
CA PHE A 54 63.07 0.99 96.09
C PHE A 54 62.19 0.03 95.28
N ARG A 55 61.86 -1.14 95.83
CA ARG A 55 60.97 -2.11 95.18
C ARG A 55 59.60 -1.50 94.86
N ALA A 56 59.00 -0.78 95.80
CA ALA A 56 57.72 -0.12 95.60
C ALA A 56 57.77 0.93 94.47
N ALA A 57 58.83 1.75 94.44
CA ALA A 57 59.03 2.73 93.37
C ALA A 57 59.18 2.04 92.00
N THR A 58 59.98 0.97 91.92
CA THR A 58 60.12 0.17 90.69
C THR A 58 58.79 -0.42 90.23
N ILE A 59 57.99 -0.98 91.15
CA ILE A 59 56.66 -1.52 90.82
C ILE A 59 55.73 -0.43 90.28
N MET A 60 55.78 0.79 90.84
CA MET A 60 54.98 1.92 90.33
C MET A 60 55.38 2.36 88.92
N ILE A 61 56.66 2.31 88.59
CA ILE A 61 57.13 2.60 87.23
C ILE A 61 56.68 1.47 86.29
N GLN A 62 56.93 0.22 86.68
CA GLN A 62 56.59 -0.96 85.88
C GLN A 62 55.09 -1.07 85.59
N LYS A 63 54.22 -0.83 86.58
CA LYS A 63 52.75 -0.89 86.37
C LYS A 63 52.31 0.15 85.33
N THR A 64 52.90 1.34 85.38
CA THR A 64 52.56 2.46 84.49
C THR A 64 53.02 2.16 83.06
N VAL A 65 54.26 1.68 82.90
CA VAL A 65 54.81 1.28 81.59
C VAL A 65 54.03 0.12 80.98
N ARG A 66 53.72 -0.93 81.76
CA ARG A 66 52.90 -2.06 81.30
C ARG A 66 51.52 -1.60 80.84
N GLY A 67 50.85 -0.74 81.60
CA GLY A 67 49.56 -0.16 81.24
C GLY A 67 49.63 0.66 79.94
N TRP A 68 50.67 1.49 79.79
CA TRP A 68 50.90 2.27 78.58
C TRP A 68 51.11 1.38 77.35
N LEU A 69 51.97 0.35 77.44
CA LEU A 69 52.23 -0.60 76.36
C LEU A 69 50.95 -1.32 75.91
N GLN A 70 50.12 -1.79 76.85
CA GLN A 70 48.85 -2.46 76.50
C GLN A 70 47.87 -1.50 75.82
N ARG A 71 47.79 -0.23 76.26
CA ARG A 71 46.95 0.78 75.60
C ARG A 71 47.42 1.05 74.16
N LEU A 72 48.73 1.09 73.89
CA LEU A 72 49.25 1.21 72.53
C LEU A 72 48.88 -0.01 71.67
N LYS A 73 49.07 -1.22 72.20
CA LYS A 73 48.72 -2.47 71.50
C LYS A 73 47.24 -2.51 71.14
N TYR A 74 46.36 -2.18 72.10
CA TYR A 74 44.92 -2.11 71.87
C TYR A 74 44.54 -1.07 70.80
N LYS A 75 45.10 0.14 70.86
CA LYS A 75 44.85 1.18 69.85
C LYS A 75 45.26 0.71 68.45
N ARG A 76 46.39 0.00 68.32
CA ARG A 76 46.85 -0.55 67.03
C ARG A 76 45.88 -1.62 66.51
N LEU A 77 45.50 -2.58 67.34
CA LEU A 77 44.55 -3.64 66.97
C LEU A 77 43.18 -3.08 66.60
N ARG A 78 42.65 -2.13 67.38
CA ARG A 78 41.37 -1.48 67.09
C ARG A 78 41.39 -0.75 65.76
N ARG A 79 42.47 -0.01 65.44
CA ARG A 79 42.61 0.66 64.15
C ARG A 79 42.60 -0.35 62.99
N ALA A 80 43.37 -1.44 63.10
CA ALA A 80 43.38 -2.49 62.09
C ALA A 80 41.99 -3.14 61.91
N ALA A 81 41.30 -3.46 63.01
CA ALA A 81 39.96 -4.04 62.97
C ALA A 81 38.95 -3.12 62.28
N VAL A 82 38.96 -1.81 62.60
CA VAL A 82 38.08 -0.82 61.98
C VAL A 82 38.35 -0.69 60.47
N VAL A 83 39.62 -0.75 60.05
CA VAL A 83 39.99 -0.73 58.63
C VAL A 83 39.40 -1.95 57.91
N ILE A 84 39.60 -3.15 58.44
CA ILE A 84 39.06 -4.39 57.85
C ILE A 84 37.52 -4.32 57.77
N GLN A 85 36.86 -3.91 58.86
CA GLN A 85 35.40 -3.76 58.90
C GLN A 85 34.88 -2.76 57.87
N ARG A 86 35.58 -1.63 57.67
CA ARG A 86 35.25 -0.63 56.65
C ARG A 86 35.30 -1.25 55.25
N TYR A 87 36.36 -1.97 54.91
CA TYR A 87 36.51 -2.62 53.61
C TYR A 87 35.47 -3.71 53.39
N ALA A 88 35.19 -4.54 54.41
CA ALA A 88 34.18 -5.59 54.33
C ALA A 88 32.77 -5.03 54.07
N ARG A 89 32.37 -3.97 54.79
CA ARG A 89 31.08 -3.27 54.57
C ARG A 89 31.00 -2.69 53.15
N GLY A 90 32.07 -2.04 52.69
CA GLY A 90 32.14 -1.50 51.33
C GLY A 90 32.07 -2.58 50.25
N HIS A 91 32.75 -3.70 50.43
CA HIS A 91 32.71 -4.82 49.49
C HIS A 91 31.31 -5.44 49.42
N ARG A 92 30.65 -5.66 50.56
CA ARG A 92 29.27 -6.17 50.61
C ARG A 92 28.29 -5.24 49.89
N ALA A 93 28.40 -3.93 50.11
CA ALA A 93 27.56 -2.93 49.44
C ALA A 93 27.77 -2.93 47.91
N ARG A 94 29.02 -2.96 47.45
CA ARG A 94 29.34 -3.03 46.01
C ARG A 94 28.80 -4.30 45.36
N ARG A 95 28.97 -5.46 46.00
CA ARG A 95 28.44 -6.74 45.51
C ARG A 95 26.91 -6.72 45.39
N LEU A 96 26.21 -6.16 46.39
CA LEU A 96 24.76 -6.02 46.34
C LEU A 96 24.33 -5.10 45.19
N ALA A 97 24.97 -3.94 45.05
CA ALA A 97 24.66 -3.00 43.98
C ALA A 97 24.89 -3.62 42.59
N GLU A 98 25.99 -4.36 42.41
CA GLU A 98 26.27 -5.07 41.17
C GLU A 98 25.22 -6.15 40.88
N HIS A 99 24.84 -6.94 41.88
CA HIS A 99 23.77 -7.93 41.73
C HIS A 99 22.46 -7.28 41.29
N LEU A 100 22.04 -6.19 41.95
CA LEU A 100 20.82 -5.44 41.59
C LEU A 100 20.89 -4.85 40.17
N ARG A 101 22.06 -4.36 39.73
CA ARG A 101 22.24 -3.86 38.37
C ARG A 101 22.11 -4.98 37.34
N ARG A 102 22.71 -6.14 37.60
CA ARG A 102 22.64 -7.31 36.72
C ARG A 102 21.21 -7.86 36.62
N THR A 103 20.52 -8.02 37.74
CA THR A 103 19.13 -8.51 37.75
C THR A 103 18.20 -7.53 37.05
N ARG A 104 18.34 -6.22 37.29
CA ARG A 104 17.56 -5.19 36.58
C ARG A 104 17.80 -5.25 35.07
N ALA A 105 19.06 -5.37 34.63
CA ALA A 105 19.39 -5.48 33.22
C ALA A 105 18.75 -6.74 32.59
N ALA A 106 18.83 -7.88 33.28
CA ALA A 106 18.20 -9.12 32.83
C ALA A 106 16.67 -8.98 32.70
N VAL A 107 15.99 -8.36 33.68
CA VAL A 107 14.54 -8.12 33.62
C VAL A 107 14.17 -7.21 32.46
N VAL A 108 14.92 -6.15 32.20
CA VAL A 108 14.69 -5.24 31.05
C VAL A 108 14.81 -6.02 29.74
N PHE A 109 15.86 -6.82 29.59
CA PHE A 109 16.06 -7.65 28.40
C PHE A 109 14.93 -8.65 28.21
N GLN A 110 14.58 -9.40 29.26
CA GLN A 110 13.50 -10.39 29.23
C GLN A 110 12.15 -9.76 28.88
N LYS A 111 11.81 -8.61 29.49
CA LYS A 111 10.59 -7.85 29.19
C LYS A 111 10.54 -7.46 27.72
N GLN A 112 11.62 -6.89 27.19
CA GLN A 112 11.69 -6.44 25.81
C GLN A 112 11.57 -7.61 24.83
N PHE A 113 12.28 -8.71 25.09
CA PHE A 113 12.20 -9.92 24.28
C PHE A 113 10.80 -10.50 24.23
N ARG A 114 10.13 -10.63 25.39
CA ARG A 114 8.74 -11.14 25.47
C ARG A 114 7.79 -10.27 24.67
N MET A 115 7.89 -8.94 24.78
CA MET A 115 7.09 -8.00 24.01
C MET A 115 7.33 -8.14 22.50
N LEU A 116 8.60 -8.13 22.07
CA LEU A 116 8.95 -8.24 20.65
C LEU A 116 8.48 -9.55 20.03
N ARG A 117 8.55 -10.65 20.77
CA ARG A 117 8.07 -11.96 20.32
C ARG A 117 6.58 -11.93 19.98
N VAL A 118 5.76 -11.36 20.88
CA VAL A 118 4.31 -11.21 20.67
C VAL A 118 4.02 -10.25 19.52
N LEU A 119 4.71 -9.10 19.46
CA LEU A 119 4.49 -8.10 18.41
C LEU A 119 4.81 -8.65 17.02
N ARG A 120 5.88 -9.45 16.87
CA ARG A 120 6.24 -10.10 15.61
C ARG A 120 5.19 -11.12 15.18
N ALA A 121 4.74 -11.97 16.10
CA ALA A 121 3.68 -12.94 15.81
C ALA A 121 2.38 -12.23 15.36
N PHE A 122 1.95 -11.21 16.11
CA PHE A 122 0.78 -10.40 15.76
C PHE A 122 0.93 -9.73 14.40
N ARG A 123 2.07 -9.10 14.11
CA ARG A 123 2.33 -8.45 12.84
C ARG A 123 2.33 -9.44 11.67
N SER A 124 2.86 -10.64 11.87
CA SER A 124 2.82 -11.71 10.85
C SER A 124 1.39 -12.07 10.49
N VAL A 125 0.54 -12.34 11.49
CA VAL A 125 -0.88 -12.66 11.29
C VAL A 125 -1.59 -11.48 10.63
N ARG A 126 -1.45 -10.27 11.16
CA ARG A 126 -2.08 -9.06 10.62
C ARG A 126 -1.71 -8.84 9.15
N ASN A 127 -0.43 -8.96 8.81
CA ASN A 127 0.02 -8.78 7.42
C ASN A 127 -0.61 -9.83 6.51
N ALA A 128 -0.60 -11.10 6.90
CA ALA A 128 -1.26 -12.16 6.15
C ALA A 128 -2.77 -11.89 5.97
N THR A 129 -3.47 -11.51 7.05
CA THR A 129 -4.90 -11.17 7.00
C THR A 129 -5.18 -10.02 6.04
N VAL A 130 -4.42 -8.92 6.11
CA VAL A 130 -4.59 -7.77 5.21
C VAL A 130 -4.34 -8.16 3.76
N THR A 131 -3.31 -8.95 3.48
CA THR A 131 -3.02 -9.45 2.13
C THR A 131 -4.17 -10.31 1.60
N ILE A 132 -4.68 -11.25 2.40
CA ILE A 132 -5.82 -12.10 2.03
C ILE A 132 -7.07 -11.25 1.75
N GLN A 133 -7.38 -10.30 2.64
CA GLN A 133 -8.53 -9.41 2.49
C GLN A 133 -8.41 -8.54 1.23
N ALA A 134 -7.24 -7.98 0.96
CA ALA A 134 -6.99 -7.19 -0.24
C ALA A 134 -7.17 -8.03 -1.52
N PHE A 135 -6.63 -9.25 -1.53
CA PHE A 135 -6.76 -10.15 -2.67
C PHE A 135 -8.22 -10.58 -2.87
N ALA A 136 -8.93 -10.93 -1.80
CA ALA A 136 -10.34 -11.31 -1.84
C ALA A 136 -11.20 -10.17 -2.41
N ARG A 137 -11.07 -8.95 -1.85
CA ARG A 137 -11.77 -7.75 -2.36
C ARG A 137 -11.47 -7.51 -3.85
N GLY A 138 -10.20 -7.56 -4.24
CA GLY A 138 -9.79 -7.42 -5.64
C GLY A 138 -10.31 -8.55 -6.56
N MET A 139 -10.46 -9.77 -6.04
CA MET A 139 -11.03 -10.89 -6.78
C MET A 139 -12.54 -10.71 -7.00
N PHE A 140 -13.29 -10.29 -5.99
CA PHE A 140 -14.72 -9.99 -6.10
C PHE A 140 -14.98 -8.91 -7.17
N VAL A 141 -14.27 -7.78 -7.10
CA VAL A 141 -14.44 -6.69 -8.08
C VAL A 141 -14.13 -7.17 -9.49
N ARG A 142 -13.02 -7.88 -9.70
CA ARG A 142 -12.66 -8.41 -11.03
C ARG A 142 -13.66 -9.44 -11.55
N ARG A 143 -14.29 -10.23 -10.68
CA ARG A 143 -15.34 -11.20 -11.08
C ARG A 143 -16.59 -10.47 -11.55
N ILE A 144 -17.05 -9.47 -10.79
CA ILE A 144 -18.20 -8.64 -11.17
C ILE A 144 -17.93 -7.93 -12.49
N TYR A 145 -16.76 -7.29 -12.63
CA TYR A 145 -16.37 -6.60 -13.86
C TYR A 145 -16.35 -7.53 -15.08
N ARG A 146 -15.79 -8.74 -14.95
CA ARG A 146 -15.78 -9.73 -16.05
C ARG A 146 -17.20 -10.14 -16.47
N ARG A 147 -18.12 -10.26 -15.52
CA ARG A 147 -19.54 -10.56 -15.83
C ARG A 147 -20.16 -9.43 -16.65
N ILE A 148 -20.05 -8.19 -16.16
CA ILE A 148 -20.53 -6.99 -16.86
C ILE A 148 -19.94 -6.90 -18.27
N LEU A 149 -18.62 -7.13 -18.40
CA LEU A 149 -17.94 -7.10 -19.69
C LEU A 149 -18.50 -8.16 -20.65
N THR A 150 -18.75 -9.38 -20.16
CA THR A 150 -19.30 -10.47 -20.96
C THR A 150 -20.71 -10.11 -21.47
N GLU A 151 -21.57 -9.60 -20.59
CA GLU A 151 -22.93 -9.15 -20.93
C GLU A 151 -22.90 -8.00 -21.95
N HIS A 152 -22.00 -7.03 -21.78
CA HIS A 152 -21.82 -5.94 -22.73
C HIS A 152 -21.33 -6.42 -24.10
N LYS A 153 -20.37 -7.37 -24.13
CA LYS A 153 -19.87 -7.96 -25.38
C LYS A 153 -20.96 -8.76 -26.10
N ALA A 154 -21.77 -9.52 -25.37
CA ALA A 154 -22.93 -10.20 -25.92
C ALA A 154 -23.94 -9.20 -26.54
N THR A 155 -24.18 -8.09 -25.86
CA THR A 155 -25.05 -7.01 -26.36
C THR A 155 -24.55 -6.42 -27.68
N ILE A 156 -23.24 -6.16 -27.80
CA ILE A 156 -22.62 -5.69 -29.04
C ILE A 156 -22.81 -6.72 -30.17
N LEU A 157 -22.53 -8.00 -29.90
CA LEU A 157 -22.68 -9.06 -30.90
C LEU A 157 -24.13 -9.17 -31.38
N GLN A 158 -25.09 -9.17 -30.46
CA GLN A 158 -26.51 -9.19 -30.78
C GLN A 158 -26.94 -7.97 -31.60
N LYS A 159 -26.42 -6.76 -31.30
CA LYS A 159 -26.66 -5.55 -32.09
C LYS A 159 -26.22 -5.75 -33.55
N TYR A 160 -25.01 -6.26 -33.77
CA TYR A 160 -24.50 -6.52 -35.13
C TYR A 160 -25.31 -7.61 -35.84
N ALA A 161 -25.65 -8.70 -35.14
CA ALA A 161 -26.46 -9.78 -35.70
C ALA A 161 -27.85 -9.30 -36.14
N ARG A 162 -28.55 -8.53 -35.28
CA ARG A 162 -29.86 -7.92 -35.63
C ARG A 162 -29.73 -6.97 -36.82
N GLY A 163 -28.69 -6.15 -36.87
CA GLY A 163 -28.41 -5.25 -37.98
C GLY A 163 -28.14 -6.00 -39.29
N TRP A 164 -27.38 -7.11 -39.24
CA TRP A 164 -27.14 -7.97 -40.40
C TRP A 164 -28.43 -8.63 -40.89
N LEU A 165 -29.23 -9.22 -40.01
CA LEU A 165 -30.52 -9.83 -40.36
C LEU A 165 -31.46 -8.84 -41.06
N ALA A 166 -31.60 -7.62 -40.52
CA ALA A 166 -32.44 -6.58 -41.10
C ALA A 166 -31.96 -6.17 -42.50
N ARG A 167 -30.64 -5.95 -42.68
CA ARG A 167 -30.05 -5.61 -43.98
C ARG A 167 -30.21 -6.73 -45.00
N THR A 168 -30.02 -7.98 -44.59
CA THR A 168 -30.20 -9.16 -45.46
C THR A 168 -31.65 -9.29 -45.91
N ARG A 169 -32.62 -9.13 -44.99
CA ARG A 169 -34.05 -9.11 -45.33
C ARG A 169 -34.38 -8.00 -46.32
N PHE A 170 -33.92 -6.77 -46.06
CA PHE A 170 -34.14 -5.63 -46.95
C PHE A 170 -33.54 -5.88 -48.34
N ARG A 171 -32.30 -6.36 -48.42
CA ARG A 171 -31.65 -6.69 -49.70
C ARG A 171 -32.42 -7.76 -50.47
N ARG A 172 -32.92 -8.80 -49.80
CA ARG A 172 -33.73 -9.87 -50.41
C ARG A 172 -35.04 -9.32 -50.99
N VAL A 173 -35.79 -8.55 -50.19
CA VAL A 173 -37.05 -7.93 -50.64
C VAL A 173 -36.79 -6.95 -51.79
N ARG A 174 -35.81 -6.05 -51.65
CA ARG A 174 -35.43 -5.11 -52.71
C ARG A 174 -35.07 -5.83 -54.01
N GLY A 175 -34.29 -6.91 -53.93
CA GLY A 175 -33.95 -7.75 -55.09
C GLY A 175 -35.20 -8.31 -55.77
N ALA A 176 -36.11 -8.90 -55.01
CA ALA A 176 -37.38 -9.43 -55.55
C ALA A 176 -38.26 -8.32 -56.15
N THR A 177 -38.36 -7.17 -55.49
CA THR A 177 -39.11 -6.00 -55.98
C THR A 177 -38.54 -5.48 -57.29
N ILE A 178 -37.22 -5.37 -57.42
CA ILE A 178 -36.57 -4.95 -58.68
C ILE A 178 -36.91 -5.93 -59.80
N VAL A 179 -36.82 -7.24 -59.56
CA VAL A 179 -37.19 -8.26 -60.56
C VAL A 179 -38.65 -8.11 -60.99
N LEU A 180 -39.56 -7.93 -60.04
CA LEU A 180 -40.99 -7.74 -60.32
C LEU A 180 -41.25 -6.44 -61.11
N GLN A 181 -40.59 -5.34 -60.72
CA GLN A 181 -40.66 -4.05 -61.42
C GLN A 181 -40.12 -4.17 -62.85
N CYS A 182 -39.00 -4.84 -63.06
CA CYS A 182 -38.43 -5.11 -64.39
C CYS A 182 -39.40 -5.94 -65.25
N TYR A 183 -40.02 -6.98 -64.66
CA TYR A 183 -41.01 -7.79 -65.36
C TYR A 183 -42.24 -6.97 -65.76
N TYR A 184 -42.79 -6.17 -64.85
CA TYR A 184 -43.94 -5.29 -65.11
C TYR A 184 -43.62 -4.26 -66.21
N ARG A 185 -42.48 -3.56 -66.12
CA ARG A 185 -42.03 -2.60 -67.15
C ARG A 185 -41.91 -3.28 -68.52
N ARG A 186 -41.33 -4.49 -68.58
CA ARG A 186 -41.22 -5.28 -69.82
C ARG A 186 -42.59 -5.67 -70.36
N MET A 187 -43.52 -6.08 -69.50
CA MET A 187 -44.89 -6.44 -69.89
C MET A 187 -45.63 -5.23 -70.47
N LYS A 188 -45.55 -4.07 -69.83
CA LYS A 188 -46.17 -2.83 -70.30
C LYS A 188 -45.61 -2.42 -71.67
N ALA A 189 -44.28 -2.41 -71.84
CA ALA A 189 -43.65 -2.11 -73.13
C ALA A 189 -44.07 -3.12 -74.23
N ARG A 190 -44.28 -4.40 -73.88
CA ARG A 190 -44.82 -5.41 -74.81
C ARG A 190 -46.28 -5.15 -75.18
N GLN A 191 -47.11 -4.69 -74.25
CA GLN A 191 -48.50 -4.30 -74.52
C GLN A 191 -48.55 -3.08 -75.45
N GLU A 192 -47.76 -2.05 -75.15
CA GLU A 192 -47.62 -0.85 -75.99
C GLU A 192 -47.16 -1.21 -77.41
N LEU A 193 -46.14 -2.08 -77.55
CA LEU A 193 -45.70 -2.56 -78.87
C LEU A 193 -46.79 -3.35 -79.62
N LYS A 194 -47.60 -4.15 -78.92
CA LYS A 194 -48.73 -4.87 -79.54
C LYS A 194 -49.79 -3.87 -80.04
N ALA A 195 -50.14 -2.87 -79.24
CA ALA A 195 -51.10 -1.83 -79.63
C ALA A 195 -50.61 -1.07 -80.87
N LEU A 196 -49.36 -0.58 -80.87
CA LEU A 196 -48.75 0.10 -82.02
C LEU A 196 -48.68 -0.79 -83.28
N LYS A 197 -48.46 -2.11 -83.12
CA LYS A 197 -48.50 -3.06 -84.25
C LYS A 197 -49.91 -3.24 -84.82
N ILE A 198 -50.94 -3.25 -83.96
CA ILE A 198 -52.33 -3.33 -84.41
C ILE A 198 -52.71 -2.05 -85.16
N GLU A 199 -52.37 -0.89 -84.62
CA GLU A 199 -52.58 0.42 -85.25
C GLU A 199 -51.82 0.56 -86.58
N ALA A 200 -50.57 0.10 -86.64
CA ALA A 200 -49.82 0.08 -87.90
C ALA A 200 -50.44 -0.87 -88.95
N ARG A 201 -50.99 -2.02 -88.53
CA ARG A 201 -51.70 -2.94 -89.42
C ARG A 201 -53.02 -2.37 -89.92
N SER A 202 -53.80 -1.71 -89.06
CA SER A 202 -55.04 -1.04 -89.49
C SER A 202 -54.72 0.15 -90.42
N ALA A 203 -53.69 0.94 -90.12
CA ALA A 203 -53.20 2.00 -91.01
C ALA A 203 -52.71 1.45 -92.37
N GLN A 204 -51.99 0.32 -92.38
CA GLN A 204 -51.62 -0.38 -93.62
C GLN A 204 -52.83 -0.91 -94.38
N HIS A 205 -53.83 -1.46 -93.69
CA HIS A 205 -55.05 -1.95 -94.30
C HIS A 205 -55.86 -0.80 -94.93
N LEU A 206 -56.01 0.32 -94.20
CA LEU A 206 -56.61 1.55 -94.72
C LEU A 206 -55.84 2.07 -95.94
N LYS A 207 -54.50 2.09 -95.89
CA LYS A 207 -53.67 2.50 -97.04
C LYS A 207 -53.88 1.58 -98.25
N LYS A 208 -53.96 0.26 -98.06
CA LYS A 208 -54.27 -0.69 -99.13
C LYS A 208 -55.68 -0.51 -99.69
N LEU A 209 -56.67 -0.24 -98.83
CA LEU A 209 -58.03 0.05 -99.25
C LEU A 209 -58.07 1.34 -100.07
N ASN A 210 -57.34 2.38 -99.66
CA ASN A 210 -57.21 3.63 -100.41
C ASN A 210 -56.58 3.41 -101.79
N ILE A 211 -55.48 2.64 -101.88
CA ILE A 211 -54.88 2.27 -103.17
C ILE A 211 -55.86 1.44 -104.02
N GLY A 212 -56.62 0.54 -103.40
CA GLY A 212 -57.66 -0.25 -104.07
C GLY A 212 -58.80 0.62 -104.60
N MET A 213 -59.24 1.61 -103.83
CA MET A 213 -60.23 2.61 -104.21
C MET A 213 -59.70 3.49 -105.34
N GLU A 214 -58.46 3.99 -105.26
CA GLU A 214 -57.78 4.74 -106.33
C GLU A 214 -57.74 3.92 -107.63
N ASN A 215 -57.37 2.65 -107.57
CA ASN A 215 -57.37 1.77 -108.74
C ASN A 215 -58.78 1.54 -109.32
N LYS A 216 -59.81 1.47 -108.45
CA LYS A 216 -61.21 1.34 -108.87
C LYS A 216 -61.69 2.63 -109.54
N VAL A 217 -61.31 3.79 -109.01
CA VAL A 217 -61.58 5.11 -109.60
C VAL A 217 -60.92 5.21 -110.97
N VAL A 218 -59.65 4.79 -111.11
CA VAL A 218 -58.95 4.76 -112.41
C VAL A 218 -59.63 3.80 -113.40
N GLN A 219 -60.10 2.63 -112.97
CA GLN A 219 -60.86 1.71 -113.82
C GLN A 219 -62.21 2.29 -114.26
N LEU A 220 -62.93 2.97 -113.36
CA LEU A 220 -64.18 3.65 -113.69
C LEU A 220 -63.93 4.82 -114.65
N GLN A 221 -62.84 5.56 -114.46
CA GLN A 221 -62.42 6.61 -115.38
C GLN A 221 -62.13 6.04 -116.76
N ARG A 222 -61.40 4.92 -116.87
CA ARG A 222 -61.18 4.22 -118.14
C ARG A 222 -62.46 3.72 -118.80
N LYS A 223 -63.45 3.24 -118.02
CA LYS A 223 -64.76 2.84 -118.55
C LYS A 223 -65.57 4.03 -119.05
N ILE A 224 -65.48 5.17 -118.38
CA ILE A 224 -66.06 6.43 -118.85
C ILE A 224 -65.35 6.84 -120.15
N ASP A 225 -64.02 6.76 -120.21
CA ASP A 225 -63.25 7.09 -121.42
C ASP A 225 -63.54 6.12 -122.58
N GLU A 226 -63.78 4.83 -122.33
CA GLU A 226 -64.24 3.85 -123.32
C GLU A 226 -65.67 4.13 -123.80
N GLN A 227 -66.58 4.52 -122.90
CA GLN A 227 -67.94 4.94 -123.29
C GLN A 227 -67.96 6.27 -124.06
N VAL A 228 -67.08 7.21 -123.71
CA VAL A 228 -66.88 8.47 -124.43
C VAL A 228 -66.22 8.22 -125.79
N GLY A 229 -65.26 7.28 -125.88
CA GLY A 229 -64.66 6.84 -127.14
C GLY A 229 -65.67 6.19 -128.09
N LEU A 230 -66.58 5.37 -127.57
CA LEU A 230 -67.68 4.77 -128.34
C LEU A 230 -68.72 5.82 -128.78
N ALA A 231 -68.99 6.83 -127.96
CA ALA A 231 -69.88 7.94 -128.31
C ALA A 231 -69.28 8.85 -129.40
N LEU A 232 -67.97 9.10 -129.37
CA LEU A 232 -67.27 9.87 -130.42
C LEU A 232 -67.18 9.09 -131.75
N GLY A 233 -67.08 7.75 -131.70
CA GLY A 233 -67.16 6.89 -132.88
C GLY A 233 -68.53 6.93 -133.58
N GLN A 234 -69.63 7.06 -132.82
CA GLN A 234 -70.98 7.19 -133.37
C GLN A 234 -71.25 8.59 -133.96
N VAL A 235 -70.66 9.65 -133.40
CA VAL A 235 -70.79 11.02 -133.95
C VAL A 235 -69.98 11.19 -135.25
N GLY A 236 -68.84 10.50 -135.40
CA GLY A 236 -68.05 10.51 -136.64
C GLY A 236 -68.75 9.87 -137.85
N VAL A 237 -69.49 8.78 -137.64
CA VAL A 237 -70.25 8.11 -138.73
C VAL A 237 -71.52 8.89 -139.09
N LEU A 238 -72.14 9.60 -138.13
CA LEU A 238 -73.33 10.43 -138.39
C LEU A 238 -73.01 11.75 -139.13
N LEU A 239 -71.81 12.32 -138.96
CA LEU A 239 -71.39 13.52 -139.70
C LEU A 239 -71.02 13.21 -141.16
N LEU A 240 -70.47 12.02 -141.44
CA LEU A 240 -70.14 11.59 -142.81
C LEU A 240 -71.37 11.23 -143.66
N LEU A 241 -72.47 10.76 -143.05
CA LEU A 241 -73.72 10.48 -143.76
C LEU A 241 -74.63 11.71 -143.96
N ARG A 242 -74.44 12.81 -143.22
CA ARG A 242 -75.18 14.08 -143.44
C ARG A 242 -74.53 15.05 -144.41
N LEU A 243 -73.24 14.88 -144.73
CA LEU A 243 -72.54 15.67 -145.76
C LEU A 243 -72.64 15.09 -147.18
N SER A 244 -73.24 13.90 -147.36
CA SER A 244 -73.41 13.24 -148.67
C SER A 244 -74.84 13.21 -149.23
N SER A 245 -75.83 13.84 -148.58
CA SER A 245 -77.23 13.90 -149.07
C SER A 245 -77.71 15.32 -149.45
N VAL A 246 -76.81 16.31 -149.51
CA VAL A 246 -77.10 17.70 -149.95
C VAL A 246 -76.53 18.01 -151.35
N ALA A 247 -76.03 17.02 -152.10
CA ALA A 247 -75.29 17.29 -153.35
C ALA A 247 -75.79 16.58 -154.63
N LEU A 248 -76.91 15.85 -154.63
CA LEU A 248 -77.43 15.18 -155.85
C LEU A 248 -78.97 15.13 -155.86
N SER A 249 -79.60 16.21 -156.33
CA SER A 249 -80.73 16.21 -157.29
C SER A 249 -81.46 17.55 -157.25
N GLY A 250 -80.80 18.57 -157.81
CA GLY A 250 -81.48 19.62 -158.55
C GLY A 250 -80.97 19.49 -159.97
N LYS A 251 -81.76 18.82 -160.84
CA LYS A 251 -81.81 19.05 -162.28
C LYS A 251 -82.88 18.15 -162.90
N ASP A 252 -83.89 18.84 -163.42
CA ASP A 252 -84.75 18.47 -164.55
C ASP A 252 -86.15 17.99 -164.15
N LEU A 253 -87.07 18.96 -164.02
CA LEU A 253 -88.13 19.13 -165.02
C LEU A 253 -88.82 20.50 -164.83
N ILE A 254 -88.80 21.30 -165.89
CA ILE A 254 -89.85 22.29 -166.16
C ILE A 254 -91.07 21.49 -166.61
N SER A 255 -92.14 21.57 -165.82
CA SER A 255 -93.42 22.12 -166.26
C SER A 255 -94.16 22.70 -165.06
#